data_AF-A0A7C0V5I4-F1
#
_entry.id   AF-A0A7C0V5I4-F1
#
_cell.length_a   1.000
_cell.length_b   1.000
_cell.length_c   1.000
_cell.angle_alpha   90.00
_cell.angle_beta   90.00
_cell.angle_gamma   90.00
#
_symmetry.space_group_name_H-M   'P 1'
#
loop_
_entity.id
_entity.type
_entity.pdbx_description
1 polymer ?
#
loop_
_entity_poly.entity_id
_entity_poly.type
_entity_poly.pdbx_seq_one_letter_code
_entity_poly.pdbx_strand_id
1 'polypeptide(L)' 'RICVEAFKRGLYIIRMGSYGTGVLRVAPPLVITREQLDEALRILDESIGAVET' A
#
# COMPACT_ATOMS: atom_id res chain seq x y z
N ARG A 1 -8.77 -5.24 -3.16
CA ARG A 1 -8.86 -4.25 -4.25
C ARG A 1 -7.71 -3.25 -4.15
N ILE A 2 -7.52 -2.60 -3.01
CA ILE A 2 -6.37 -1.68 -2.74
C ILE A 2 -5.02 -2.29 -3.15
N CYS A 3 -4.63 -3.47 -2.65
CA CYS A 3 -3.33 -4.08 -3.00
C CYS A 3 -3.13 -4.32 -4.51
N VAL A 4 -4.21 -4.61 -5.24
CA VAL A 4 -4.14 -4.83 -6.70
C VAL A 4 -3.89 -3.52 -7.43
N GLU A 5 -4.58 -2.45 -7.02
CA GLU A 5 -4.38 -1.12 -7.59
C GLU A 5 -3.00 -0.53 -7.25
N ALA A 6 -2.51 -0.76 -6.04
CA ALA A 6 -1.16 -0.39 -5.63
C ALA A 6 -0.10 -1.13 -6.47
N PHE A 7 -0.28 -2.43 -6.68
CA PHE A 7 0.66 -3.23 -7.46
C PHE A 7 0.75 -2.77 -8.93
N LYS A 8 -0.39 -2.43 -9.56
CA LYS A 8 -0.42 -1.87 -10.92
C LYS A 8 0.36 -0.55 -11.04
N ARG A 9 0.46 0.21 -9.96
CA ARG A 9 1.18 1.49 -9.88
C ARG A 9 2.63 1.35 -9.40
N GLY A 10 3.11 0.11 -9.21
CA GLY A 10 4.49 -0.17 -8.81
C GLY A 10 4.73 -0.27 -7.31
N LEU A 11 3.69 -0.27 -6.47
CA LEU A 11 3.81 -0.45 -5.03
C LEU A 11 3.43 -1.86 -4.60
N TYR A 12 4.37 -2.60 -4.01
CA TYR A 12 4.10 -3.89 -3.39
C TYR A 12 3.69 -3.73 -1.93
N ILE A 13 2.44 -4.11 -1.61
CA ILE A 13 1.91 -4.10 -0.24
C ILE A 13 1.02 -5.33 -0.04
N ILE A 14 1.02 -5.87 1.18
CA ILE A 14 0.24 -7.05 1.53
C ILE A 14 -0.89 -6.71 2.50
N ARG A 15 -1.99 -7.44 2.35
CA ARG A 15 -3.06 -7.51 3.35
C ARG A 15 -2.77 -8.71 4.25
N MET A 16 -2.81 -8.50 5.56
CA MET A 16 -2.65 -9.55 6.57
C MET A 16 -3.81 -9.50 7.57
N GLY A 17 -3.93 -10.51 8.42
CA GLY A 17 -5.00 -10.63 9.41
C GLY A 17 -6.13 -11.56 8.94
N SER A 18 -6.69 -12.29 9.91
CA SER A 18 -7.78 -13.26 9.69
C SER A 18 -9.14 -12.68 10.10
N TYR A 19 -10.25 -13.37 9.79
CA TYR A 19 -11.62 -13.10 10.26
C TYR A 19 -11.89 -11.70 10.84
N GLY A 20 -12.21 -10.72 9.99
CA GLY A 20 -12.58 -9.36 10.42
C GLY A 20 -11.42 -8.46 10.87
N THR A 21 -10.20 -8.97 10.99
CA THR A 21 -8.99 -8.21 11.40
C THR A 21 -8.08 -7.85 10.23
N GLY A 22 -8.62 -7.84 9.01
CA GLY A 22 -7.84 -7.58 7.80
C GLY A 22 -7.25 -6.17 7.80
N VAL A 23 -5.93 -6.06 7.74
CA VAL A 23 -5.20 -4.78 7.72
C VAL A 23 -4.18 -4.75 6.58
N LEU A 24 -3.90 -3.55 6.08
CA LEU A 24 -2.75 -3.31 5.22
C LEU A 24 -1.49 -3.21 6.09
N ARG A 25 -0.44 -3.94 5.72
CA ARG A 25 0.83 -3.94 6.46
C ARG A 25 1.89 -3.15 5.70
N VAL A 26 2.45 -2.14 6.36
CA VAL A 26 3.57 -1.35 5.86
C VAL A 26 4.84 -1.85 6.56
N ALA A 27 5.72 -2.50 5.80
CA ALA A 27 6.99 -3.03 6.29
C ALA A 27 8.11 -2.87 5.24
N PRO A 28 8.49 -1.63 4.91
CA PRO A 28 9.60 -1.37 4.00
C PRO A 28 10.94 -1.79 4.63
N PRO A 29 12.01 -1.96 3.83
CA PRO A 29 13.35 -2.11 4.36
C PRO A 29 13.76 -0.87 5.17
N LEU A 30 14.54 -1.06 6.24
CA LEU A 30 14.97 0.05 7.13
C LEU A 30 15.89 1.08 6.44
N VAL A 31 16.42 0.73 5.26
CA VAL A 31 17.29 1.58 4.43
C VAL A 31 16.52 2.39 3.39
N ILE A 32 15.18 2.34 3.38
CA ILE A 32 14.34 3.13 2.46
C ILE A 32 14.62 4.63 2.62
N THR A 33 14.65 5.38 1.51
CA THR A 33 14.81 6.84 1.58
C THR A 33 13.47 7.55 1.81
N ARG A 34 13.52 8.83 2.16
CA ARG A 34 12.33 9.66 2.33
C ARG A 34 11.55 9.79 1.02
N GLU A 35 12.25 9.99 -0.08
CA GLU A 35 11.65 10.17 -1.40
C GLU A 35 10.93 8.91 -1.88
N GLN A 36 11.52 7.73 -1.61
CA GLN A 36 10.88 6.44 -1.90
C GLN A 36 9.63 6.22 -1.02
N LEU A 37 9.68 6.63 0.24
CA LEU A 37 8.54 6.56 1.15
C LEU A 37 7.41 7.50 0.69
N ASP A 38 7.73 8.74 0.32
CA ASP A 38 6.76 9.73 -0.13
C ASP A 38 6.05 9.25 -1.41
N GLU A 39 6.80 8.66 -2.36
CA GLU A 39 6.21 8.08 -3.57
C GLU A 39 5.33 6.86 -3.26
N ALA A 40 5.76 5.99 -2.35
CA ALA A 40 4.96 4.86 -1.90
C ALA A 40 3.64 5.30 -1.23
N LEU A 41 3.69 6.37 -0.42
CA LEU A 41 2.49 6.92 0.23
C LEU A 41 1.54 7.56 -0.80
N ARG A 42 2.07 8.28 -1.80
CA ARG A 42 1.27 8.83 -2.91
C ARG A 42 0.53 7.72 -3.66
N ILE A 43 1.24 6.66 -4.05
CA ILE A 43 0.63 5.51 -4.75
C ILE A 43 -0.45 4.84 -3.89
N LEU A 44 -0.20 4.71 -2.58
CA LEU A 44 -1.14 4.08 -1.66
C LEU A 44 -2.44 4.89 -1.55
N ASP A 45 -2.34 6.21 -1.42
CA ASP A 45 -3.50 7.12 -1.36
C ASP A 45 -4.35 7.04 -2.62
N GLU A 46 -3.72 7.13 -3.80
CA GLU A 46 -4.41 6.99 -5.10
C GLU A 46 -5.08 5.62 -5.26
N SER A 47 -4.48 4.56 -4.72
CA SER A 47 -5.02 3.20 -4.79
C SER A 47 -6.21 2.97 -3.86
N ILE A 48 -6.25 3.68 -2.72
CA ILE A 48 -7.40 3.68 -1.82
C ILE A 48 -8.55 4.45 -2.47
N GLY A 49 -8.31 5.68 -2.93
CA GLY A 49 -9.33 6.50 -3.59
C GLY A 49 -9.98 5.83 -4.80
N ALA A 50 -9.20 5.07 -5.59
CA ALA A 50 -9.70 4.33 -6.75
C ALA A 50 -10.67 3.17 -6.44
N VAL A 51 -10.82 2.77 -5.17
CA VAL A 51 -11.67 1.64 -4.77
C VAL A 51 -12.77 2.01 -3.77
N GLU A 52 -12.72 3.21 -3.21
CA GLU A 52 -13.74 3.76 -2.32
C GLU A 52 -14.90 4.45 -3.06
N THR A 53 -14.74 4.70 -4.36
CA THR A 53 -15.81 5.11 -5.29
C THR A 53 -16.62 3.92 -5.80
#